data_AF-A0A925KCV8-F1
#
_entry.id   AF-A0A925KCV8-F1
#
_cell.length_a   1.000
_cell.length_b   1.000
_cell.length_c   1.000
_cell.angle_alpha   90.00
_cell.angle_beta   90.00
_cell.angle_gamma   90.00
#
_symmetry.space_group_name_H-M   'P 1'
#
loop_
_entity.id
_entity.type
_entity.pdbx_description
1 polymer ?
#
loop_
_entity_poly.entity_id
_entity_poly.type
_entity_poly.pdbx_seq_one_letter_code
_entity_poly.pdbx_strand_id
1 'polypeptide(L)'
;MVESTPNAKHEGLPFSLPARPSVTRVRHVDPQALRAPKPARLQPMAGFDEGYADIVDFIVRITEEIWVDRAVGRIYDTYDHACTIYSSYGVVRSVEEVVASTVSTLNAFPDGELHHVNVAWSGDDSAGYYSSHLGFSRSTNRGPSGWGPATGRRIAVHFVADC
;
A
#
# COMPACT_ATOMS: atom_id res chain seq x y z
N MET A 1 7.78 29.89 -10.99
CA MET A 1 9.05 29.46 -10.36
C MET A 1 8.95 29.80 -8.89
N VAL A 2 8.70 28.80 -8.04
CA VAL A 2 8.67 28.98 -6.58
C VAL A 2 10.07 28.62 -6.08
N GLU A 3 10.83 29.62 -5.64
CA GLU A 3 12.14 29.40 -5.02
C GLU A 3 11.95 28.61 -3.73
N SER A 4 12.51 27.39 -3.69
CA SER A 4 12.51 26.55 -2.49
C SER A 4 13.44 27.16 -1.46
N THR A 5 12.90 27.57 -0.32
CA THR A 5 13.71 28.09 0.80
C THR A 5 14.64 26.98 1.32
N PRO A 6 15.96 27.24 1.49
CA PRO A 6 16.89 26.23 1.99
C PRO A 6 16.50 25.75 3.39
N ASN A 7 16.37 24.43 3.57
CA ASN A 7 16.09 23.83 4.87
C ASN A 7 17.38 23.85 5.71
N ALA A 8 17.41 24.66 6.77
CA ALA A 8 18.58 24.91 7.63
C ALA A 8 19.24 23.64 8.22
N LYS A 9 18.55 22.48 8.20
CA LYS A 9 19.09 21.19 8.67
C LYS A 9 20.10 20.52 7.73
N HIS A 10 20.31 21.06 6.53
CA HIS A 10 21.14 20.45 5.48
C HIS A 10 22.26 21.37 4.98
N GLU A 11 22.62 22.37 5.78
CA GLU A 11 23.74 23.27 5.48
C GLU A 11 25.07 22.48 5.47
N GLY A 12 25.86 22.62 4.39
CA GLY A 12 27.15 21.94 4.23
C GLY A 12 27.14 20.62 3.43
N LEU A 13 26.00 20.16 2.91
CA LEU A 13 25.99 19.03 1.96
C LEU A 13 26.60 19.43 0.61
N PRO A 14 27.32 18.54 -0.09
CA PRO A 14 27.88 18.82 -1.42
C PRO A 14 26.80 18.88 -2.53
N PHE A 15 25.52 18.75 -2.17
CA PHE A 15 24.37 18.82 -3.07
C PHE A 15 23.18 19.47 -2.36
N SER A 16 22.27 20.04 -3.17
CA SER A 16 20.99 20.56 -2.67
C SER A 16 19.97 19.43 -2.60
N LEU A 17 19.33 19.27 -1.45
CA LEU A 17 18.17 18.39 -1.32
C LEU A 17 16.90 19.15 -1.70
N PRO A 18 16.04 18.60 -2.58
CA PRO A 18 14.76 19.22 -2.85
C PRO A 18 13.89 19.23 -1.59
N ALA A 19 12.99 20.20 -1.49
CA ALA A 19 11.97 20.20 -0.45
C ALA A 19 11.17 18.89 -0.54
N ARG A 20 11.03 18.19 0.59
CA ARG A 20 10.21 16.98 0.66
C ARG A 20 8.74 17.39 0.81
N PRO A 21 7.84 16.90 -0.04
CA PRO A 21 6.41 17.09 0.15
C PRO A 21 6.00 16.56 1.52
N SER A 22 5.09 17.26 2.18
CA SER A 22 4.44 16.74 3.38
C SER A 22 3.48 15.63 2.96
N VAL A 23 3.63 14.44 3.53
CA VAL A 23 2.80 13.27 3.26
C VAL A 23 2.54 12.50 4.54
N THR A 24 1.54 11.64 4.52
CA THR A 24 1.19 10.77 5.64
C THR A 24 2.40 9.97 6.09
N ARG A 25 2.69 10.07 7.39
CA ARG A 25 3.80 9.36 8.02
C ARG A 25 3.33 7.98 8.45
N VAL A 26 3.97 6.94 7.93
CA VAL A 26 3.70 5.54 8.32
C VAL A 26 4.53 5.15 9.54
N ARG A 27 5.83 5.48 9.52
CA ARG A 27 6.77 5.00 10.53
C ARG A 27 6.49 5.57 11.92
N HIS A 28 6.34 4.66 12.89
CA HIS A 28 6.07 4.94 14.31
C HIS A 28 4.72 5.65 14.52
N VAL A 29 3.75 5.40 13.65
CA VAL A 29 2.37 5.85 13.81
C VAL A 29 1.51 4.65 14.18
N ASP A 30 0.56 4.87 15.07
CA ASP A 30 -0.41 3.85 15.46
C ASP A 30 -1.26 3.44 14.24
N PRO A 31 -1.45 2.13 13.96
CA PRO A 31 -2.26 1.68 12.82
C PRO A 31 -3.68 2.24 12.80
N GLN A 32 -4.31 2.43 13.96
CA GLN A 32 -5.64 3.03 14.04
C GLN A 32 -5.60 4.51 13.64
N ALA A 33 -4.53 5.23 13.96
CA ALA A 33 -4.33 6.62 13.54
C ALA A 33 -4.08 6.74 12.02
N LEU A 34 -3.48 5.71 11.40
CA LEU A 34 -3.35 5.66 9.94
C LEU A 34 -4.73 5.60 9.27
N ARG A 35 -5.68 4.86 9.85
CA ARG A 35 -7.06 4.74 9.35
C ARG A 35 -7.97 5.93 9.68
N ALA A 36 -7.56 6.82 10.59
CA ALA A 36 -8.36 7.96 10.98
C ALA A 36 -8.55 8.94 9.80
N PRO A 37 -9.76 9.53 9.63
CA PRO A 37 -9.99 10.57 8.64
C PRO A 37 -8.98 11.70 8.78
N LYS A 38 -8.44 12.14 7.64
CA LYS A 38 -7.47 13.23 7.61
C LYS A 38 -8.20 14.55 7.43
N PRO A 39 -7.80 15.62 8.14
CA PRO A 39 -8.54 16.88 8.15
C PRO A 39 -8.39 17.69 6.85
N ALA A 40 -7.36 17.40 6.04
CA ALA A 40 -7.09 18.12 4.80
C ALA A 40 -6.30 17.25 3.82
N ARG A 41 -6.45 17.56 2.52
CA ARG A 41 -5.57 17.07 1.46
C ARG A 41 -4.18 17.70 1.60
N LEU A 42 -3.15 16.85 1.64
CA LEU A 42 -1.73 17.22 1.62
C LEU A 42 -1.16 17.22 0.20
N GLN A 43 -1.83 16.53 -0.73
CA GLN A 43 -1.54 16.53 -2.16
C GLN A 43 -2.82 16.83 -2.97
N PRO A 44 -2.71 17.35 -4.21
CA PRO A 44 -3.88 17.64 -5.04
C PRO A 44 -4.81 16.43 -5.27
N MET A 45 -4.22 15.26 -5.57
CA MET A 45 -4.93 13.98 -5.72
C MET A 45 -6.12 14.05 -6.70
N ALA A 46 -5.95 14.72 -7.85
CA ALA A 46 -6.97 14.71 -8.90
C ALA A 46 -7.26 13.28 -9.37
N GLY A 47 -8.54 12.94 -9.55
CA GLY A 47 -8.97 11.59 -9.95
C GLY A 47 -9.09 10.57 -8.81
N PHE A 48 -8.70 10.92 -7.59
CA PHE A 48 -8.91 10.08 -6.41
C PHE A 48 -10.19 10.49 -5.65
N ASP A 49 -10.82 9.51 -4.98
CA ASP A 49 -12.00 9.75 -4.15
C ASP A 49 -11.74 10.84 -3.09
N GLU A 50 -12.83 11.46 -2.64
CA GLU A 50 -12.77 12.40 -1.52
C GLU A 50 -12.29 11.70 -0.25
N GLY A 51 -11.52 12.41 0.58
CA GLY A 51 -11.07 11.94 1.88
C GLY A 51 -9.69 11.26 1.92
N TYR A 52 -9.02 11.03 0.79
CA TYR A 52 -7.58 10.72 0.80
C TYR A 52 -6.76 11.99 0.94
N ALA A 53 -5.86 12.02 1.92
CA ALA A 53 -4.99 13.18 2.12
C ALA A 53 -3.88 13.27 1.06
N ASP A 54 -3.27 12.14 0.74
CA ASP A 54 -2.12 12.01 -0.15
C ASP A 54 -2.00 10.56 -0.62
N ILE A 55 -1.04 10.29 -1.52
CA ILE A 55 -0.83 8.96 -2.08
C ILE A 55 -0.47 7.90 -1.03
N VAL A 56 0.21 8.27 0.06
CA VAL A 56 0.57 7.32 1.13
C VAL A 56 -0.68 6.93 1.92
N ASP A 57 -1.54 7.90 2.23
CA ASP A 57 -2.84 7.65 2.86
C ASP A 57 -3.72 6.74 1.98
N PHE A 58 -3.76 7.00 0.67
CA PHE A 58 -4.47 6.15 -0.29
C PHE A 58 -3.98 4.69 -0.25
N ILE A 59 -2.66 4.47 -0.43
CA ILE A 59 -2.08 3.11 -0.44
C ILE A 59 -2.35 2.36 0.86
N VAL A 60 -2.18 3.02 2.01
CA VAL A 60 -2.44 2.40 3.31
C VAL A 60 -3.92 2.03 3.44
N ARG A 61 -4.83 2.96 3.15
CA ARG A 61 -6.26 2.75 3.33
C ARG A 61 -6.84 1.68 2.40
N ILE A 62 -6.53 1.68 1.10
CA ILE A 62 -7.04 0.64 0.19
C ILE A 62 -6.52 -0.75 0.59
N THR A 63 -5.29 -0.82 1.09
CA THR A 63 -4.70 -2.09 1.53
C THR A 63 -5.41 -2.60 2.80
N GLU A 64 -5.67 -1.73 3.78
CA GLU A 64 -6.46 -2.06 4.97
C GLU A 64 -7.89 -2.49 4.60
N GLU A 65 -8.57 -1.76 3.71
CA GLU A 65 -9.92 -2.07 3.23
C GLU A 65 -9.98 -3.48 2.61
N ILE A 66 -9.03 -3.81 1.72
CA ILE A 66 -8.99 -5.11 1.05
C ILE A 66 -8.62 -6.23 2.02
N TRP A 67 -7.53 -6.08 2.77
CA TRP A 67 -6.92 -7.19 3.51
C TRP A 67 -7.44 -7.35 4.93
N VAL A 68 -7.80 -6.26 5.61
CA VAL A 68 -8.26 -6.27 7.01
C VAL A 68 -9.78 -6.25 7.05
N ASP A 69 -10.41 -5.31 6.35
CA ASP A 69 -11.87 -5.17 6.34
C ASP A 69 -12.55 -6.15 5.35
N ARG A 70 -11.75 -6.87 4.54
CA ARG A 70 -12.20 -7.88 3.57
C ARG A 70 -13.11 -7.31 2.48
N ALA A 71 -12.98 -6.02 2.17
CA ALA A 71 -13.67 -5.35 1.09
C ALA A 71 -13.04 -5.68 -0.27
N VAL A 72 -13.01 -6.96 -0.65
CA VAL A 72 -12.34 -7.46 -1.87
C VAL A 72 -12.85 -6.75 -3.14
N GLY A 73 -14.12 -6.33 -3.16
CA GLY A 73 -14.69 -5.58 -4.29
C GLY A 73 -13.95 -4.27 -4.60
N ARG A 74 -13.24 -3.68 -3.62
CA ARG A 74 -12.44 -2.48 -3.82
C ARG A 74 -11.36 -2.64 -4.89
N ILE A 75 -10.92 -3.87 -5.15
CA ILE A 75 -9.98 -4.20 -6.22
C ILE A 75 -10.50 -3.74 -7.58
N TYR A 76 -11.82 -3.80 -7.85
CA TYR A 76 -12.37 -3.34 -9.13
C TYR A 76 -12.29 -1.83 -9.32
N ASP A 77 -12.16 -1.05 -8.25
CA ASP A 77 -12.03 0.40 -8.32
C ASP A 77 -10.57 0.85 -8.41
N THR A 78 -9.63 0.02 -7.94
CA THR A 78 -8.22 0.41 -7.78
C THR A 78 -7.26 -0.32 -8.73
N TYR A 79 -7.75 -1.29 -9.52
CA TYR A 79 -6.96 -2.03 -10.50
C TYR A 79 -7.57 -1.90 -11.89
N ASP A 80 -6.72 -1.79 -12.91
CA ASP A 80 -7.16 -1.91 -14.30
C ASP A 80 -7.67 -3.33 -14.60
N HIS A 81 -8.69 -3.45 -15.45
CA HIS A 81 -9.27 -4.75 -15.81
C HIS A 81 -8.25 -5.74 -16.40
N ALA A 82 -7.25 -5.24 -17.15
CA ALA A 82 -6.18 -6.00 -17.77
C ALA A 82 -4.84 -5.86 -17.01
N CYS A 83 -4.87 -5.55 -15.71
CA CYS A 83 -3.66 -5.40 -14.91
C CYS A 83 -2.80 -6.68 -14.94
N THR A 84 -1.48 -6.48 -14.97
CA THR A 84 -0.52 -7.58 -14.87
C THR A 84 0.31 -7.43 -13.60
N ILE A 85 0.31 -8.46 -12.75
CA ILE A 85 1.09 -8.49 -11.51
C ILE A 85 2.14 -9.58 -11.60
N TYR A 86 3.40 -9.19 -11.39
CA TYR A 86 4.53 -10.12 -11.33
C TYR A 86 4.86 -10.40 -9.86
N SER A 87 4.82 -11.67 -9.46
CA SER A 87 5.13 -12.08 -8.10
C SER A 87 6.08 -13.29 -8.08
N SER A 88 6.63 -13.60 -6.91
CA SER A 88 7.42 -14.81 -6.68
C SER A 88 6.60 -16.11 -6.83
N TYR A 89 5.27 -16.00 -6.88
CA TYR A 89 4.34 -17.14 -6.99
C TYR A 89 3.75 -17.30 -8.40
N GLY A 90 4.09 -16.41 -9.33
CA GLY A 90 3.59 -16.42 -10.70
C GLY A 90 3.16 -15.05 -11.19
N VAL A 91 2.58 -15.04 -12.40
CA VAL A 91 2.11 -13.82 -13.07
C VAL A 91 0.60 -13.86 -13.19
N VAL A 92 -0.05 -12.85 -12.62
CA VAL A 92 -1.49 -12.58 -12.78
C VAL A 92 -1.70 -11.64 -13.96
N ARG A 93 -2.73 -11.87 -14.78
CA ARG A 93 -2.98 -11.09 -16.02
C ARG A 93 -4.36 -10.45 -16.12
N SER A 94 -5.17 -10.53 -15.07
CA SER A 94 -6.50 -9.93 -15.04
C SER A 94 -6.91 -9.55 -13.63
N VAL A 95 -7.78 -8.55 -13.51
CA VAL A 95 -8.37 -8.17 -12.21
C VAL A 95 -9.12 -9.34 -11.55
N GLU A 96 -9.73 -10.22 -12.35
CA GLU A 96 -10.44 -11.41 -11.84
C GLU A 96 -9.50 -12.40 -11.15
N GLU A 97 -8.30 -12.59 -11.69
CA GLU A 97 -7.25 -13.39 -11.05
C GLU A 97 -6.74 -12.72 -9.76
N VAL A 98 -6.68 -11.38 -9.70
CA VAL A 98 -6.34 -10.64 -8.45
C VAL A 98 -7.41 -10.88 -7.39
N VAL A 99 -8.69 -10.78 -7.74
CA VAL A 99 -9.81 -11.03 -6.84
C VAL A 99 -9.78 -12.48 -6.35
N ALA A 100 -9.63 -13.45 -7.25
CA ALA A 100 -9.59 -14.87 -6.90
C ALA A 100 -8.41 -15.21 -5.98
N SER A 101 -7.21 -14.68 -6.27
CA SER A 101 -6.03 -14.89 -5.43
C SER A 101 -6.15 -14.23 -4.06
N THR A 102 -6.77 -13.05 -3.99
CA THR A 102 -7.08 -12.37 -2.72
C THR A 102 -8.02 -13.23 -1.88
N VAL A 103 -9.18 -13.64 -2.42
CA VAL A 103 -10.14 -14.49 -1.70
C VAL A 103 -9.52 -15.79 -1.21
N SER A 104 -8.74 -16.45 -2.07
CA SER A 104 -8.00 -17.68 -1.71
C SER A 104 -7.04 -17.45 -0.55
N THR A 105 -6.30 -16.34 -0.56
CA THR A 105 -5.37 -15.97 0.51
C THR A 105 -6.11 -15.66 1.82
N LEU A 106 -7.20 -14.90 1.78
CA LEU A 106 -8.01 -14.60 2.97
C LEU A 106 -8.59 -15.88 3.59
N ASN A 107 -8.97 -16.87 2.78
CA ASN A 107 -9.44 -18.18 3.26
C ASN A 107 -8.31 -19.03 3.86
N ALA A 108 -7.14 -19.04 3.23
CA ALA A 108 -5.97 -19.78 3.68
C ALA A 108 -5.41 -19.25 5.02
N PHE A 109 -5.53 -17.94 5.24
CA PHE A 109 -4.93 -17.18 6.34
C PHE A 109 -5.95 -16.24 7.01
N PRO A 110 -7.03 -16.76 7.61
CA PRO A 110 -8.14 -15.95 8.09
C PRO A 110 -7.80 -15.10 9.32
N ASP A 111 -6.74 -15.46 10.06
CA ASP A 111 -6.19 -14.72 11.20
C ASP A 111 -5.00 -13.84 10.81
N GLY A 112 -4.87 -13.49 9.53
CA GLY A 112 -3.78 -12.65 9.03
C GLY A 112 -3.81 -11.23 9.60
N GLU A 113 -2.65 -10.80 10.10
CA GLU A 113 -2.34 -9.44 10.49
C GLU A 113 -1.45 -8.79 9.43
N LEU A 114 -1.68 -7.50 9.17
CA LEU A 114 -0.91 -6.69 8.24
C LEU A 114 -0.30 -5.48 8.96
N HIS A 115 0.97 -5.19 8.68
CA HIS A 115 1.67 -4.04 9.23
C HIS A 115 2.34 -3.25 8.11
N HIS A 116 1.99 -1.97 8.02
CA HIS A 116 2.63 -1.00 7.13
C HIS A 116 3.98 -0.57 7.72
N VAL A 117 5.09 -0.94 7.08
CA VAL A 117 6.43 -0.60 7.56
C VAL A 117 6.89 0.72 6.96
N ASN A 118 6.76 0.87 5.64
CA ASN A 118 7.09 2.11 4.95
C ASN A 118 6.43 2.18 3.57
N VAL A 119 6.24 3.40 3.05
CA VAL A 119 5.80 3.64 1.68
C VAL A 119 6.74 4.66 1.05
N ALA A 120 7.38 4.28 -0.05
CA ALA A 120 8.08 5.18 -0.95
C ALA A 120 7.16 5.50 -2.13
N TRP A 121 7.30 6.68 -2.71
CA TRP A 121 6.50 7.09 -3.85
C TRP A 121 7.21 8.15 -4.69
N SER A 122 6.77 8.30 -5.93
CA SER A 122 7.16 9.35 -6.87
C SER A 122 5.97 9.73 -7.76
N GLY A 123 6.14 10.80 -8.56
CA GLY A 123 5.11 11.28 -9.48
C GLY A 123 4.17 12.31 -8.88
N ASP A 124 3.06 12.57 -9.57
CA ASP A 124 2.02 13.52 -9.19
C ASP A 124 0.67 13.15 -9.83
N ASP A 125 -0.37 13.94 -9.58
CA ASP A 125 -1.72 13.68 -10.08
C ASP A 125 -1.91 13.98 -11.57
N SER A 126 -0.88 14.50 -12.27
CA SER A 126 -0.88 14.68 -13.72
C SER A 126 -0.13 13.56 -14.45
N ALA A 127 1.05 13.18 -13.96
CA ALA A 127 1.90 12.15 -14.55
C ALA A 127 1.54 10.74 -14.06
N GLY A 128 0.77 10.65 -12.98
CA GLY A 128 0.52 9.42 -12.25
C GLY A 128 1.50 9.25 -11.10
N TYR A 129 1.03 8.57 -10.06
CA TYR A 129 1.85 8.18 -8.93
C TYR A 129 2.43 6.78 -9.16
N TYR A 130 3.65 6.57 -8.67
CA TYR A 130 4.23 5.24 -8.51
C TYR A 130 4.58 5.06 -7.04
N SER A 131 4.28 3.89 -6.49
CA SER A 131 4.40 3.60 -5.07
C SER A 131 5.12 2.26 -4.85
N SER A 132 5.88 2.19 -3.76
CA SER A 132 6.54 0.98 -3.28
C SER A 132 6.26 0.83 -1.80
N HIS A 133 5.55 -0.23 -1.43
CA HIS A 133 4.99 -0.41 -0.10
C HIS A 133 5.61 -1.63 0.58
N LEU A 134 6.49 -1.35 1.53
CA LEU A 134 7.10 -2.34 2.40
C LEU A 134 6.15 -2.65 3.55
N GLY A 135 5.80 -3.93 3.68
CA GLY A 135 4.96 -4.42 4.75
C GLY A 135 5.49 -5.69 5.39
N PHE A 136 4.87 -6.02 6.50
CA PHE A 136 5.10 -7.25 7.23
C PHE A 136 3.76 -7.87 7.59
N SER A 137 3.62 -9.18 7.39
CA SER A 137 2.41 -9.92 7.75
C SER A 137 2.72 -11.12 8.62
N ARG A 138 1.75 -11.51 9.44
CA ARG A 138 1.78 -12.74 10.25
C ARG A 138 0.44 -13.42 10.19
N SER A 139 0.42 -14.73 10.10
CA SER A 139 -0.83 -15.50 10.04
C SER A 139 -0.60 -16.96 10.40
N THR A 140 -1.69 -17.72 10.55
CA THR A 140 -1.66 -19.18 10.64
C THR A 140 -2.26 -19.77 9.36
N ASN A 141 -1.60 -20.75 8.75
CA ASN A 141 -2.16 -21.44 7.59
C ASN A 141 -3.27 -22.41 8.02
N ARG A 142 -4.51 -21.92 8.05
CA ARG A 142 -5.71 -22.66 8.52
C ARG A 142 -6.56 -23.23 7.39
N GLY A 143 -6.45 -22.68 6.19
CA GLY A 143 -7.11 -23.17 4.98
C GLY A 143 -6.13 -23.74 3.95
N PRO A 144 -6.63 -24.45 2.93
CA PRO A 144 -5.79 -24.83 1.78
C PRO A 144 -5.23 -23.58 1.11
N SER A 145 -4.05 -23.69 0.53
CA SER A 145 -3.35 -22.59 -0.15
C SER A 145 -2.75 -23.08 -1.48
N GLY A 146 -2.09 -22.18 -2.21
CA GLY A 146 -1.32 -22.55 -3.41
C GLY A 146 -0.21 -23.58 -3.17
N TRP A 147 0.16 -23.83 -1.91
CA TRP A 147 1.18 -24.82 -1.53
C TRP A 147 0.60 -26.15 -1.02
N GLY A 148 -0.73 -26.32 -1.05
CA GLY A 148 -1.41 -27.55 -0.64
C GLY A 148 -2.33 -27.39 0.58
N PRO A 149 -2.65 -28.49 1.29
CA PRO A 149 -3.56 -28.48 2.43
C PRO A 149 -3.09 -27.59 3.58
N ALA A 150 -4.02 -27.19 4.46
CA ALA A 150 -3.73 -26.42 5.65
C ALA A 150 -2.69 -27.12 6.54
N THR A 151 -1.60 -26.41 6.86
CA THR A 151 -0.51 -26.95 7.67
C THR A 151 -0.67 -26.68 9.16
N GLY A 152 -1.53 -25.74 9.56
CA GLY A 152 -1.69 -25.27 10.94
C GLY A 152 -0.48 -24.49 11.49
N ARG A 153 0.53 -24.22 10.65
CA ARG A 153 1.76 -23.52 11.05
C ARG A 153 1.59 -22.01 10.96
N ARG A 154 2.31 -21.31 11.85
CA ARG A 154 2.44 -19.85 11.78
C ARG A 154 3.46 -19.46 10.72
N ILE A 155 3.16 -18.41 9.99
CA ILE A 155 4.05 -17.79 9.01
C ILE A 155 4.23 -16.31 9.34
N ALA A 156 5.37 -15.77 8.94
CA ALA A 156 5.69 -14.36 9.03
C ALA A 156 6.43 -13.96 7.75
N VAL A 157 5.98 -12.92 7.07
CA VAL A 157 6.46 -12.58 5.73
C VAL A 157 6.71 -11.08 5.65
N HIS A 158 7.88 -10.70 5.14
CA HIS A 158 8.09 -9.35 4.62
C HIS A 158 7.72 -9.35 3.15
N PHE A 159 7.01 -8.32 2.71
CA PHE A 159 6.66 -8.14 1.33
C PHE A 159 6.93 -6.70 0.91
N VAL A 160 7.25 -6.55 -0.37
CA VAL A 160 7.21 -5.27 -1.07
C VAL A 160 6.28 -5.48 -2.24
N ALA A 161 5.35 -4.56 -2.41
CA ALA A 161 4.59 -4.45 -3.63
C ALA A 161 4.88 -3.08 -4.24
N ASP A 162 4.86 -3.04 -5.56
CA ASP A 162 5.06 -1.86 -6.35
C ASP A 162 3.81 -1.65 -7.20
N CYS A 163 3.19 -0.48 -7.09
CA CYS A 163 1.93 -0.11 -7.74
C CYS A 163 2.08 1.24 -8.44
#